data_AF-A0A2W4KCL6-F1
#
_entry.id   AF-A0A2W4KCL6-F1
#
_cell.length_a   1.000
_cell.length_b   1.000
_cell.length_c   1.000
_cell.angle_alpha   90.00
_cell.angle_beta   90.00
_cell.angle_gamma   90.00
#
_symmetry.space_group_name_H-M   'P 1'
#
loop_
_entity.id
_entity.type
_entity.pdbx_description
1 polymer ?
#
loop_
_entity_poly.entity_id
_entity_poly.type
_entity_poly.pdbx_seq_one_letter_code
_entity_poly.pdbx_strand_id
1 'polypeptide(L)'
;MKKNIAIKFLVGFIIMTFSMTIANSNLEEKMENKTYETLEEFEKAEGKTCKIATDGCNTIMMNNGKAGATTLKMCFAPQKYSCIERINDKKTNEEKKAEFTKENSETCQIASDGVNNHTNINGEFIVTTRVGYGPDFEANWTCIKEKSNEKLTENDKNLKNHLKNQIGSANVDKIENFLKIFDKKLVKLETEEKQKEISKLKGKVRDFLFDIHMKNPADKALSPKDSFNYNFIKYLDLRLTEIY
;
A
#
# COMPACT_ATOMS: atom_id res chain seq x y z
N MET A 1 46.64 15.25 -13.65
CA MET A 1 45.94 14.86 -12.40
C MET A 1 44.61 15.61 -12.24
N LYS A 2 43.51 15.15 -12.83
CA LYS A 2 42.13 15.63 -12.55
C LYS A 2 41.12 14.54 -12.94
N LYS A 3 40.93 13.51 -12.10
CA LYS A 3 39.94 12.43 -12.37
C LYS A 3 39.10 11.97 -11.16
N ASN A 4 39.30 12.51 -9.95
CA ASN A 4 38.71 11.94 -8.72
C ASN A 4 37.70 12.84 -7.99
N ILE A 5 37.19 13.92 -8.61
CA ILE A 5 36.38 14.93 -7.89
C ILE A 5 34.87 14.61 -7.96
N ALA A 6 34.37 14.03 -9.06
CA ALA A 6 32.93 13.79 -9.24
C ALA A 6 32.37 12.65 -8.37
N ILE A 7 33.14 11.59 -8.09
CA ILE A 7 32.68 10.43 -7.31
C ILE A 7 32.63 10.74 -5.81
N LYS A 8 33.51 11.61 -5.31
CA LYS A 8 33.52 12.00 -3.89
C LYS A 8 32.34 12.90 -3.51
N PHE A 9 31.80 13.67 -4.46
CA PHE A 9 30.65 14.56 -4.21
C PHE A 9 29.32 13.81 -4.06
N LEU A 10 29.15 12.67 -4.73
CA LEU A 10 27.88 11.92 -4.72
C LEU A 10 27.60 11.21 -3.38
N VAL A 11 28.65 10.80 -2.67
CA VAL A 11 28.57 10.09 -1.38
C VAL A 11 28.31 11.06 -0.21
N GLY A 12 28.78 12.32 -0.32
CA GLY A 12 28.66 13.31 0.76
C GLY A 12 27.29 13.97 0.92
N PHE A 13 26.51 14.09 -0.15
CA PHE A 13 25.28 14.92 -0.15
C PHE A 13 24.03 14.24 0.42
N ILE A 14 24.09 12.94 0.76
CA ILE A 14 22.90 12.16 1.14
C ILE A 14 22.62 12.19 2.66
N ILE A 15 23.52 12.77 3.47
CA ILE A 15 23.55 12.58 4.94
C ILE A 15 22.77 13.66 5.73
N MET A 16 22.32 14.76 5.11
CA MET A 16 21.65 15.85 5.82
C MET A 16 20.14 15.89 5.54
N THR A 17 19.33 16.11 6.61
CA THR A 17 17.86 16.34 6.67
C THR A 17 17.02 15.05 6.80
N PHE A 18 16.05 14.90 7.71
CA PHE A 18 15.36 15.79 8.67
C PHE A 18 14.48 14.90 9.59
N SER A 19 14.28 15.27 10.86
CA SER A 19 13.38 14.60 11.81
C SER A 19 12.08 15.39 11.99
N MET A 20 10.93 14.75 12.16
CA MET A 20 9.82 15.25 13.01
C MET A 20 8.67 14.24 13.21
N THR A 21 8.25 14.16 14.48
CA THR A 21 7.18 13.35 15.11
C THR A 21 5.80 14.02 15.00
N ILE A 22 4.69 13.27 14.90
CA ILE A 22 3.36 13.71 15.34
C ILE A 22 2.54 12.51 15.87
N ALA A 23 1.96 12.69 17.07
CA ALA A 23 0.92 11.85 17.68
C ALA A 23 -0.47 12.50 17.50
N ASN A 24 -1.57 11.73 17.46
CA ASN A 24 -2.84 12.05 18.16
C ASN A 24 -3.97 11.01 18.00
N SER A 25 -4.98 11.21 18.85
CA SER A 25 -5.93 10.32 19.53
C SER A 25 -7.42 10.42 19.13
N ASN A 26 -8.20 9.35 19.46
CA ASN A 26 -9.65 9.22 19.82
C ASN A 26 -10.73 9.68 18.78
N LEU A 27 -12.01 9.27 18.77
CA LEU A 27 -13.02 8.87 19.78
C LEU A 27 -14.19 8.12 19.07
N GLU A 28 -14.89 7.18 19.72
CA GLU A 28 -16.12 6.52 19.20
C GLU A 28 -17.41 7.16 19.76
N GLU A 29 -18.46 7.24 18.93
CA GLU A 29 -19.79 7.79 19.29
C GLU A 29 -20.86 6.66 19.32
N LYS A 30 -21.82 6.76 20.24
CA LYS A 30 -22.79 5.71 20.62
C LYS A 30 -24.18 6.04 20.05
N MET A 31 -24.76 5.18 19.21
CA MET A 31 -26.09 5.38 18.61
C MET A 31 -27.27 4.88 19.47
N GLU A 32 -28.39 5.61 19.44
CA GLU A 32 -29.63 5.45 20.23
C GLU A 32 -30.61 4.44 19.58
N ASN A 33 -31.32 3.62 20.38
CA ASN A 33 -32.20 2.53 19.89
C ASN A 33 -33.67 2.99 19.70
N LYS A 34 -34.16 2.99 18.44
CA LYS A 34 -35.55 3.32 18.08
C LYS A 34 -36.47 2.10 18.19
N THR A 35 -37.71 2.28 18.66
CA THR A 35 -38.71 1.22 18.88
C THR A 35 -40.06 1.55 18.21
N TYR A 36 -40.86 0.52 17.89
CA TYR A 36 -42.15 0.61 17.19
C TYR A 36 -43.22 -0.23 17.90
N GLU A 37 -44.49 0.18 17.87
CA GLU A 37 -45.57 -0.50 18.59
C GLU A 37 -46.18 -1.66 17.80
N THR A 38 -46.05 -1.65 16.47
CA THR A 38 -46.59 -2.71 15.60
C THR A 38 -45.55 -3.30 14.66
N LEU A 39 -45.73 -4.57 14.29
CA LEU A 39 -44.86 -5.25 13.32
C LEU A 39 -44.92 -4.59 11.94
N GLU A 40 -46.11 -4.13 11.53
CA GLU A 40 -46.30 -3.49 10.23
C GLU A 40 -45.56 -2.15 10.12
N GLU A 41 -45.61 -1.32 11.18
CA GLU A 41 -44.84 -0.07 11.24
C GLU A 41 -43.33 -0.35 11.21
N PHE A 42 -42.89 -1.38 11.93
CA PHE A 42 -41.50 -1.81 11.93
C PHE A 42 -41.04 -2.32 10.56
N GLU A 43 -41.79 -3.22 9.91
CA GLU A 43 -41.46 -3.77 8.59
C GLU A 43 -41.37 -2.67 7.53
N LYS A 44 -42.29 -1.70 7.60
CA LYS A 44 -42.31 -0.55 6.70
C LYS A 44 -41.13 0.39 6.93
N ALA A 45 -40.74 0.61 8.18
CA ALA A 45 -39.67 1.55 8.53
C ALA A 45 -38.27 0.95 8.38
N GLU A 46 -38.05 -0.27 8.88
CA GLU A 46 -36.73 -0.88 9.03
C GLU A 46 -36.63 -2.30 8.46
N GLY A 47 -37.75 -2.91 8.04
CA GLY A 47 -37.80 -4.32 7.65
C GLY A 47 -36.77 -4.69 6.60
N LYS A 48 -36.62 -3.88 5.54
CA LYS A 48 -35.66 -4.12 4.43
C LYS A 48 -34.19 -4.03 4.85
N THR A 49 -33.91 -3.37 5.97
CA THR A 49 -32.57 -3.12 6.48
C THR A 49 -32.27 -3.91 7.75
N CYS A 50 -33.24 -4.66 8.27
CA CYS A 50 -33.10 -5.43 9.49
C CYS A 50 -32.95 -6.91 9.17
N LYS A 51 -31.96 -7.58 9.76
CA LYS A 51 -31.66 -9.01 9.63
C LYS A 51 -32.28 -9.79 10.79
N ILE A 52 -32.16 -9.26 11.99
CA ILE A 52 -32.75 -9.81 13.21
C ILE A 52 -33.45 -8.69 13.98
N ALA A 53 -34.74 -8.87 14.20
CA ALA A 53 -35.56 -7.99 15.00
C ALA A 53 -35.95 -8.65 16.33
N THR A 54 -36.51 -7.86 17.23
CA THR A 54 -37.19 -8.35 18.42
C THR A 54 -38.51 -7.64 18.60
N ASP A 55 -39.49 -8.32 19.21
CA ASP A 55 -40.73 -7.72 19.71
C ASP A 55 -40.62 -7.33 21.20
N GLY A 56 -39.40 -7.32 21.77
CA GLY A 56 -39.13 -7.10 23.19
C GLY A 56 -39.12 -8.38 24.03
N CYS A 57 -39.47 -9.54 23.45
CA CYS A 57 -39.53 -10.83 24.14
C CYS A 57 -39.00 -11.99 23.28
N ASN A 58 -39.42 -12.04 22.01
CA ASN A 58 -39.00 -12.98 21.00
C ASN A 58 -37.99 -12.35 20.04
N THR A 59 -37.16 -13.20 19.46
CA THR A 59 -36.27 -12.86 18.35
C THR A 59 -36.93 -13.27 17.04
N ILE A 60 -36.92 -12.37 16.07
CA ILE A 60 -37.57 -12.50 14.77
C ILE A 60 -36.47 -12.43 13.70
N MET A 61 -36.32 -13.48 12.91
CA MET A 61 -35.47 -13.46 11.72
C MET A 61 -36.21 -12.78 10.59
N MET A 62 -35.58 -11.81 9.94
CA MET A 62 -36.17 -11.08 8.82
C MET A 62 -35.77 -11.74 7.50
N ASN A 63 -36.73 -11.84 6.57
CA ASN A 63 -36.52 -12.36 5.22
C ASN A 63 -37.14 -11.40 4.20
N ASN A 64 -36.30 -10.82 3.34
CA ASN A 64 -36.71 -9.88 2.28
C ASN A 64 -37.63 -8.75 2.77
N GLY A 65 -37.33 -8.18 3.94
CA GLY A 65 -38.09 -7.06 4.48
C GLY A 65 -39.29 -7.42 5.34
N LYS A 66 -39.56 -8.71 5.57
CA LYS A 66 -40.69 -9.20 6.36
C LYS A 66 -40.26 -10.15 7.47
N ALA A 67 -41.06 -10.25 8.52
CA ALA A 67 -40.86 -11.20 9.60
C ALA A 67 -40.96 -12.65 9.08
N GLY A 68 -39.96 -13.45 9.42
CA GLY A 68 -39.86 -14.87 9.13
C GLY A 68 -39.88 -15.71 10.41
N ALA A 69 -38.89 -16.58 10.55
CA ALA A 69 -38.80 -17.50 11.69
C ALA A 69 -38.69 -16.72 13.02
N THR A 70 -39.51 -17.08 13.99
CA THR A 70 -39.59 -16.39 15.29
C THR A 70 -39.46 -17.39 16.43
N THR A 71 -38.71 -17.03 17.48
CA THR A 71 -38.68 -17.83 18.72
C THR A 71 -40.03 -17.74 19.41
N LEU A 72 -40.58 -18.83 19.92
CA LEU A 72 -41.88 -18.83 20.61
C LEU A 72 -41.69 -18.89 22.12
N LYS A 73 -41.44 -17.74 22.76
CA LYS A 73 -41.48 -17.61 24.22
C LYS A 73 -42.82 -17.02 24.66
N MET A 74 -43.27 -17.38 25.86
CA MET A 74 -44.46 -16.78 26.47
C MET A 74 -44.11 -15.38 26.97
N CYS A 75 -44.81 -14.36 26.47
CA CYS A 75 -44.53 -12.96 26.75
C CYS A 75 -45.66 -12.34 27.59
N PHE A 76 -45.31 -11.71 28.72
CA PHE A 76 -46.27 -11.11 29.64
C PHE A 76 -46.38 -9.58 29.51
N ALA A 77 -45.50 -8.95 28.74
CA ALA A 77 -45.44 -7.51 28.52
C ALA A 77 -45.91 -7.14 27.09
N PRO A 78 -46.40 -5.91 26.87
CA PRO A 78 -46.71 -5.42 25.54
C PRO A 78 -45.45 -5.45 24.66
N GLN A 79 -45.62 -5.95 23.45
CA GLN A 79 -44.53 -6.16 22.50
C GLN A 79 -44.15 -4.85 21.82
N LYS A 80 -42.85 -4.52 21.83
CA LYS A 80 -42.28 -3.38 21.10
C LYS A 80 -41.21 -3.86 20.13
N TYR A 81 -41.38 -3.52 18.87
CA TYR A 81 -40.51 -3.97 17.80
C TYR A 81 -39.28 -3.08 17.68
N SER A 82 -38.10 -3.70 17.55
CA SER A 82 -36.87 -2.98 17.23
C SER A 82 -35.89 -3.88 16.48
N CYS A 83 -34.99 -3.27 15.74
CA CYS A 83 -33.93 -4.00 15.06
C CYS A 83 -32.75 -4.24 16.01
N ILE A 84 -32.34 -5.50 16.15
CA ILE A 84 -31.14 -5.89 16.93
C ILE A 84 -29.94 -6.01 16.00
N GLU A 85 -30.12 -6.60 14.82
CA GLU A 85 -29.07 -6.80 13.83
C GLU A 85 -29.57 -6.32 12.47
N ARG A 86 -28.85 -5.39 11.83
CA ARG A 86 -29.19 -4.88 10.50
C ARG A 86 -28.58 -5.76 9.41
N ILE A 87 -29.23 -5.81 8.24
CA ILE A 87 -28.64 -6.33 7.01
C ILE A 87 -27.56 -5.32 6.62
N ASN A 88 -26.33 -5.55 7.05
CA ASN A 88 -25.17 -4.76 6.61
C ASN A 88 -24.85 -5.15 5.16
N ASP A 89 -25.63 -4.68 4.20
CA ASP A 89 -25.27 -4.78 2.77
C ASP A 89 -24.39 -3.62 2.31
N LYS A 90 -24.13 -2.64 3.18
CA LYS A 90 -23.06 -1.67 2.98
C LYS A 90 -21.96 -1.94 3.98
N LYS A 91 -20.91 -2.63 3.54
CA LYS A 91 -19.63 -2.65 4.26
C LYS A 91 -19.23 -1.20 4.55
N THR A 92 -18.85 -0.90 5.79
CA THR A 92 -18.33 0.43 6.12
C THR A 92 -17.07 0.72 5.30
N ASN A 93 -16.69 1.99 5.19
CA ASN A 93 -15.44 2.33 4.49
C ASN A 93 -14.23 1.71 5.21
N GLU A 94 -14.28 1.52 6.54
CA GLU A 94 -13.26 0.77 7.28
C GLU A 94 -13.24 -0.71 6.91
N GLU A 95 -14.41 -1.37 6.80
CA GLU A 95 -14.50 -2.78 6.42
C GLU A 95 -14.00 -3.02 4.98
N LYS A 96 -14.39 -2.16 4.04
CA LYS A 96 -13.91 -2.19 2.65
C LYS A 96 -12.39 -1.99 2.59
N LYS A 97 -11.85 -1.08 3.41
CA LYS A 97 -10.39 -0.88 3.53
C LYS A 97 -9.71 -2.12 4.10
N ALA A 98 -10.26 -2.72 5.15
CA ALA A 98 -9.69 -3.90 5.79
C ALA A 98 -9.64 -5.11 4.84
N GLU A 99 -10.70 -5.34 4.08
CA GLU A 99 -10.77 -6.39 3.06
C GLU A 99 -9.75 -6.16 1.94
N PHE A 100 -9.74 -4.97 1.35
CA PHE A 100 -8.75 -4.62 0.33
C PHE A 100 -7.33 -4.76 0.85
N THR A 101 -7.08 -4.34 2.10
CA THR A 101 -5.76 -4.46 2.74
C THR A 101 -5.36 -5.92 2.89
N LYS A 102 -6.26 -6.80 3.35
CA LYS A 102 -5.99 -8.23 3.46
C LYS A 102 -5.61 -8.87 2.13
N GLU A 103 -6.28 -8.48 1.05
CA GLU A 103 -6.05 -9.05 -0.28
C GLU A 103 -4.83 -8.46 -1.01
N ASN A 104 -4.53 -7.18 -0.78
CA ASN A 104 -3.60 -6.42 -1.62
C ASN A 104 -2.38 -5.86 -0.87
N SER A 105 -2.27 -6.10 0.44
CA SER A 105 -1.14 -5.62 1.26
C SER A 105 0.22 -6.11 0.77
N GLU A 106 0.30 -7.29 0.16
CA GLU A 106 1.55 -7.86 -0.35
C GLU A 106 1.89 -7.41 -1.78
N THR A 107 0.88 -7.04 -2.58
CA THR A 107 1.00 -6.87 -4.03
C THR A 107 0.74 -5.46 -4.50
N CYS A 108 0.13 -4.58 -3.71
CA CYS A 108 -0.23 -3.24 -4.14
C CYS A 108 0.59 -2.17 -3.41
N GLN A 109 1.26 -1.30 -4.16
CA GLN A 109 2.10 -0.20 -3.67
C GLN A 109 1.28 1.08 -3.45
N ILE A 110 0.37 1.40 -4.36
CA ILE A 110 -0.51 2.57 -4.26
C ILE A 110 -1.92 2.12 -4.60
N ALA A 111 -2.85 2.43 -3.72
CA ALA A 111 -4.28 2.20 -3.91
C ALA A 111 -5.03 3.53 -3.98
N SER A 112 -6.23 3.51 -4.53
CA SER A 112 -7.18 4.63 -4.47
C SER A 112 -8.48 4.13 -3.87
N ASP A 113 -9.12 4.91 -2.98
CA ASP A 113 -10.48 4.66 -2.51
C ASP A 113 -11.56 5.27 -3.44
N GLY A 114 -11.14 5.85 -4.57
CA GLY A 114 -11.98 6.58 -5.52
C GLY A 114 -11.88 8.11 -5.38
N VAL A 115 -11.42 8.62 -4.23
CA VAL A 115 -11.25 10.05 -3.97
C VAL A 115 -9.83 10.38 -3.54
N ASN A 116 -9.23 9.53 -2.71
CA ASN A 116 -7.90 9.66 -2.15
C ASN A 116 -7.03 8.48 -2.56
N ASN A 117 -5.76 8.79 -2.80
CA ASN A 117 -4.69 7.83 -2.96
C ASN A 117 -4.08 7.47 -1.61
N HIS A 118 -3.74 6.21 -1.47
CA HIS A 118 -3.15 5.60 -0.29
C HIS A 118 -1.88 4.86 -0.67
N THR A 119 -0.79 5.07 0.06
CA THR A 119 0.46 4.35 -0.12
C THR A 119 0.53 3.18 0.85
N ASN A 120 0.89 2.01 0.34
CA ASN A 120 1.13 0.83 1.16
C ASN A 120 2.49 0.95 1.85
N ILE A 121 2.46 1.00 3.17
CA ILE A 121 3.62 1.03 4.04
C ILE A 121 3.50 -0.19 4.95
N ASN A 122 4.39 -1.17 4.74
CA ASN A 122 4.45 -2.42 5.54
C ASN A 122 3.14 -3.22 5.62
N GLY A 123 2.33 -3.17 4.56
CA GLY A 123 1.05 -3.87 4.49
C GLY A 123 -0.14 -3.03 4.96
N GLU A 124 0.08 -1.77 5.37
CA GLU A 124 -0.97 -0.83 5.73
C GLU A 124 -1.11 0.27 4.67
N PHE A 125 -2.34 0.61 4.28
CA PHE A 125 -2.61 1.68 3.33
C PHE A 125 -2.84 3.02 4.06
N ILE A 126 -1.88 3.92 3.92
CA ILE A 126 -1.87 5.26 4.53
C ILE A 126 -2.26 6.31 3.50
N VAL A 127 -3.20 7.18 3.86
CA VAL A 127 -3.71 8.25 3.00
C VAL A 127 -2.63 9.27 2.65
N THR A 128 -2.46 9.55 1.36
CA THR A 128 -1.46 10.50 0.83
C THR A 128 -2.07 11.73 0.17
N THR A 129 -3.30 11.61 -0.31
CA THR A 129 -4.11 12.74 -0.77
C THR A 129 -5.29 12.91 0.17
N ARG A 130 -5.59 14.15 0.58
CA ARG A 130 -6.63 14.45 1.57
C ARG A 130 -7.68 15.36 0.97
N VAL A 131 -8.49 14.78 0.10
CA VAL A 131 -9.72 15.36 -0.40
C VAL A 131 -10.85 14.87 0.50
N GLY A 132 -11.55 15.83 1.12
CA GLY A 132 -12.73 15.53 1.94
C GLY A 132 -13.89 15.04 1.08
N TYR A 133 -14.70 14.15 1.62
CA TYR A 133 -15.90 13.63 0.98
C TYR A 133 -17.10 13.72 1.94
N GLY A 134 -18.31 13.75 1.37
CA GLY A 134 -19.55 13.85 2.13
C GLY A 134 -19.91 12.56 2.89
N PRO A 135 -20.92 12.62 3.78
CA PRO A 135 -21.32 11.50 4.64
C PRO A 135 -21.82 10.27 3.85
N ASP A 136 -22.29 10.47 2.62
CA ASP A 136 -22.80 9.39 1.75
C ASP A 136 -21.71 8.76 0.85
N PHE A 137 -20.43 9.08 1.07
CA PHE A 137 -19.35 8.54 0.26
C PHE A 137 -19.12 7.06 0.51
N GLU A 138 -19.15 6.29 -0.58
CA GLU A 138 -18.81 4.88 -0.58
C GLU A 138 -17.44 4.67 -1.23
N ALA A 139 -16.47 4.23 -0.45
CA ALA A 139 -15.14 3.91 -0.95
C ALA A 139 -15.19 2.76 -1.96
N ASN A 140 -14.47 2.93 -3.07
CA ASN A 140 -14.21 1.89 -4.07
C ASN A 140 -12.69 1.70 -4.18
N TRP A 141 -12.18 0.72 -3.44
CA TRP A 141 -10.74 0.47 -3.36
C TRP A 141 -10.21 -0.21 -4.62
N THR A 142 -9.23 0.41 -5.25
CA THR A 142 -8.56 -0.11 -6.44
C THR A 142 -7.06 -0.03 -6.27
N CYS A 143 -6.33 -1.05 -6.73
CA CYS A 143 -4.89 -0.95 -6.83
C CYS A 143 -4.54 -0.14 -8.09
N ILE A 144 -3.90 1.01 -7.91
CA ILE A 144 -3.48 1.87 -9.01
C ILE A 144 -1.99 1.70 -9.34
N LYS A 145 -1.23 1.07 -8.43
CA LYS A 145 0.17 0.69 -8.68
C LYS A 145 0.52 -0.56 -7.87
N GLU A 146 0.91 -1.63 -8.54
CA GLU A 146 1.41 -2.84 -7.88
C GLU A 146 2.78 -2.61 -7.24
N LYS A 147 3.06 -3.30 -6.13
CA LYS A 147 4.41 -3.52 -5.64
C LYS A 147 5.13 -4.26 -6.74
N SER A 148 6.20 -3.65 -7.25
CA SER A 148 7.11 -4.31 -8.15
C SER A 148 7.76 -5.47 -7.39
N ASN A 149 7.18 -6.66 -7.48
CA ASN A 149 7.90 -7.92 -7.27
C ASN A 149 8.82 -8.11 -8.47
N GLU A 150 9.75 -7.18 -8.70
CA GLU A 150 10.79 -7.33 -9.72
C GLU A 150 11.74 -8.42 -9.23
N LYS A 151 11.30 -9.68 -9.32
CA LYS A 151 12.22 -10.81 -9.33
C LYS A 151 12.91 -10.78 -10.67
N LEU A 152 14.24 -10.86 -10.65
CA LEU A 152 15.03 -10.97 -11.87
C LEU A 152 14.49 -12.11 -12.75
N THR A 153 14.13 -11.78 -13.98
CA THR A 153 13.80 -12.78 -15.00
C THR A 153 15.06 -13.58 -15.35
N GLU A 154 14.90 -14.68 -16.09
CA GLU A 154 16.06 -15.44 -16.56
C GLU A 154 16.96 -14.60 -17.49
N ASN A 155 16.36 -13.72 -18.29
CA ASN A 155 17.09 -12.77 -19.11
C ASN A 155 17.89 -11.77 -18.27
N ASP A 156 17.32 -11.29 -17.16
CA ASP A 156 18.02 -10.38 -16.26
C ASP A 156 19.21 -11.05 -15.56
N LYS A 157 19.07 -12.33 -15.17
CA LYS A 157 20.19 -13.10 -14.60
C LYS A 157 21.29 -13.31 -15.63
N ASN A 158 20.93 -13.66 -16.86
CA ASN A 158 21.88 -13.82 -17.96
C ASN A 158 22.61 -12.52 -18.26
N LEU A 159 21.89 -11.40 -18.34
CA LEU A 159 22.46 -10.07 -18.51
C LEU A 159 23.39 -9.72 -17.34
N LYS A 160 22.98 -9.95 -16.09
CA LYS A 160 23.82 -9.72 -14.90
C LYS A 160 25.15 -10.48 -14.98
N ASN A 161 25.10 -11.76 -15.37
CA ASN A 161 26.30 -12.59 -15.53
C ASN A 161 27.21 -12.08 -16.66
N HIS A 162 26.62 -11.66 -17.77
CA HIS A 162 27.35 -11.04 -18.87
C HIS A 162 28.05 -9.74 -18.43
N LEU A 163 27.32 -8.85 -17.76
CA LEU A 163 27.83 -7.58 -17.26
C LEU A 163 28.94 -7.77 -16.22
N LYS A 164 28.82 -8.77 -15.34
CA LYS A 164 29.84 -9.15 -14.35
C LYS A 164 31.20 -9.37 -15.03
N ASN A 165 31.20 -10.08 -16.15
CA ASN A 165 32.41 -10.37 -16.92
C ASN A 165 32.95 -9.11 -17.62
N GLN A 166 32.07 -8.26 -18.15
CA GLN A 166 32.48 -7.04 -18.86
C GLN A 166 33.07 -5.96 -17.94
N ILE A 167 32.54 -5.78 -16.73
CA ILE A 167 33.02 -4.74 -15.81
C ILE A 167 34.26 -5.18 -15.02
N GLY A 168 34.51 -6.49 -14.92
CA GLY A 168 35.66 -7.08 -14.24
C GLY A 168 35.51 -7.16 -12.71
N SER A 169 36.20 -8.14 -12.11
CA SER A 169 36.09 -8.49 -10.68
C SER A 169 36.33 -7.30 -9.74
N ALA A 170 37.37 -6.50 -9.99
CA ALA A 170 37.69 -5.35 -9.16
C ALA A 170 36.58 -4.29 -9.09
N ASN A 171 35.70 -4.21 -10.09
CA ASN A 171 34.56 -3.29 -10.10
C ASN A 171 33.31 -3.95 -9.49
N VAL A 172 33.13 -5.25 -9.67
CA VAL A 172 32.13 -6.04 -8.94
C VAL A 172 32.36 -5.89 -7.43
N ASP A 173 33.59 -6.05 -6.96
CA ASP A 173 33.94 -5.91 -5.54
C ASP A 173 33.61 -4.53 -4.98
N LYS A 174 33.76 -3.46 -5.78
CA LYS A 174 33.35 -2.10 -5.38
C LYS A 174 31.85 -1.99 -5.20
N ILE A 175 31.07 -2.62 -6.08
CA ILE A 175 29.60 -2.63 -6.00
C ILE A 175 29.16 -3.43 -4.77
N GLU A 176 29.70 -4.62 -4.56
CA GLU A 176 29.37 -5.45 -3.39
C GLU A 176 29.78 -4.77 -2.07
N ASN A 177 30.93 -4.09 -2.02
CA ASN A 177 31.33 -3.33 -0.84
C ASN A 177 30.42 -2.11 -0.60
N PHE A 178 30.01 -1.41 -1.67
CA PHE A 178 29.03 -0.33 -1.57
C PHE A 178 27.69 -0.84 -1.01
N LEU A 179 27.17 -1.94 -1.56
CA LEU A 179 25.91 -2.55 -1.09
C LEU A 179 26.02 -2.99 0.37
N LYS A 180 27.14 -3.60 0.77
CA LYS A 180 27.38 -3.98 2.17
C LYS A 180 27.40 -2.77 3.12
N ILE A 181 27.98 -1.65 2.71
CA ILE A 181 27.97 -0.40 3.50
C ILE A 181 26.54 0.16 3.56
N PHE A 182 25.81 0.10 2.45
CA PHE A 182 24.43 0.54 2.37
C PHE A 182 23.52 -0.31 3.28
N ASP A 183 23.63 -1.64 3.25
CA ASP A 183 22.93 -2.56 4.15
C ASP A 183 23.18 -2.23 5.63
N LYS A 184 24.44 -2.00 6.00
CA LYS A 184 24.79 -1.59 7.38
C LYS A 184 24.13 -0.27 7.78
N LYS A 185 23.93 0.65 6.84
CA LYS A 185 23.18 1.89 7.09
C LYS A 185 21.70 1.57 7.28
N LEU A 186 21.13 0.74 6.40
CA LEU A 186 19.72 0.35 6.47
C LEU A 186 19.38 -0.34 7.80
N VAL A 187 20.23 -1.22 8.33
CA VAL A 187 19.97 -1.93 9.61
C VAL A 187 19.63 -0.98 10.76
N LYS A 188 20.19 0.23 10.76
CA LYS A 188 19.99 1.25 11.81
C LYS A 188 18.70 2.05 11.67
N LEU A 189 17.97 1.85 10.59
CA LEU A 189 16.77 2.63 10.23
C LEU A 189 15.50 1.84 10.53
N GLU A 190 14.42 2.57 10.77
CA GLU A 190 13.08 2.00 10.81
C GLU A 190 12.62 1.59 9.40
N THR A 191 11.61 0.73 9.32
CA THR A 191 11.22 0.10 8.04
C THR A 191 10.80 1.10 6.98
N GLU A 192 10.08 2.17 7.35
CA GLU A 192 9.70 3.24 6.42
C GLU A 192 10.91 3.98 5.85
N GLU A 193 11.87 4.32 6.72
CA GLU A 193 13.10 5.00 6.35
C GLU A 193 14.00 4.12 5.47
N LYS A 194 14.06 2.81 5.75
CA LYS A 194 14.74 1.84 4.89
C LYS A 194 14.19 1.87 3.47
N GLN A 195 12.86 1.79 3.32
CA GLN A 195 12.19 1.79 2.02
C GLN A 195 12.40 3.10 1.26
N LYS A 196 12.39 4.23 1.97
CA LYS A 196 12.69 5.55 1.39
C LYS A 196 14.13 5.63 0.88
N GLU A 197 15.10 5.14 1.65
CA GLU A 197 16.51 5.14 1.25
C GLU A 197 16.77 4.20 0.06
N ILE A 198 16.17 3.01 0.05
CA ILE A 198 16.24 2.07 -1.10
C ILE A 198 15.63 2.74 -2.35
N SER A 199 14.44 3.32 -2.23
CA SER A 199 13.74 3.97 -3.35
C SER A 199 14.54 5.15 -3.91
N LYS A 200 15.17 5.94 -3.03
CA LYS A 200 16.05 7.06 -3.41
C LYS A 200 17.28 6.59 -4.17
N LEU A 201 17.89 5.48 -3.74
CA LEU A 201 19.02 4.88 -4.45
C LEU A 201 18.61 4.34 -5.82
N LYS A 202 17.52 3.56 -5.90
CA LYS A 202 16.96 3.05 -7.16
C LYS A 202 16.60 4.20 -8.12
N GLY A 203 16.06 5.30 -7.61
CA GLY A 203 15.78 6.52 -8.38
C GLY A 203 17.05 7.09 -9.03
N LYS A 204 18.10 7.30 -8.25
CA LYS A 204 19.39 7.82 -8.76
C LYS A 204 20.03 6.91 -9.80
N VAL A 205 19.93 5.59 -9.63
CA VAL A 205 20.43 4.61 -10.59
C VAL A 205 19.68 4.74 -11.91
N ARG A 206 18.34 4.82 -11.87
CA ARG A 206 17.51 5.05 -13.06
C ARG A 206 17.81 6.38 -13.75
N ASP A 207 17.95 7.46 -12.99
CA ASP A 207 18.30 8.79 -13.54
C ASP A 207 19.63 8.74 -14.29
N PHE A 208 20.63 8.03 -13.75
CA PHE A 208 21.93 7.90 -14.40
C PHE A 208 21.88 7.06 -15.68
N LEU A 209 21.10 5.97 -15.69
CA LEU A 209 20.89 5.18 -16.91
C LEU A 209 20.18 6.00 -17.98
N PHE A 210 19.14 6.74 -17.58
CA PHE A 210 18.40 7.65 -18.46
C PHE A 210 19.33 8.71 -19.07
N ASP A 211 20.18 9.33 -18.26
CA ASP A 211 21.17 10.32 -18.73
C ASP A 211 22.13 9.75 -19.79
N ILE A 212 22.55 8.49 -19.65
CA ILE A 212 23.40 7.84 -20.66
C ILE A 212 22.62 7.67 -21.97
N HIS A 213 21.37 7.21 -21.89
CA HIS A 213 20.52 7.05 -23.06
C HIS A 213 20.19 8.38 -23.75
N MET A 214 19.93 9.44 -22.99
CA MET A 214 19.62 10.75 -23.58
C MET A 214 20.83 11.40 -24.27
N LYS A 215 22.05 11.12 -23.79
CA LYS A 215 23.29 11.65 -24.39
C LYS A 215 23.68 10.94 -25.68
N ASN A 216 23.10 9.78 -25.96
CA ASN A 216 23.49 8.92 -27.08
C ASN A 216 22.25 8.55 -27.91
N PRO A 217 22.10 9.06 -29.14
CA PRO A 217 20.99 8.67 -30.04
C PRO A 217 20.90 7.15 -30.16
N ALA A 218 19.69 6.61 -30.32
CA ALA A 218 19.45 5.16 -30.36
C ALA A 218 20.31 4.41 -31.41
N ASP A 219 20.67 5.09 -32.50
CA ASP A 219 21.42 4.52 -33.62
C ASP A 219 22.95 4.70 -33.50
N LYS A 220 23.43 5.30 -32.39
CA LYS A 220 24.86 5.58 -32.19
C LYS A 220 25.45 4.65 -31.14
N ALA A 221 26.53 3.97 -31.50
CA ALA A 221 27.31 3.18 -30.56
C ALA A 221 27.81 4.05 -29.39
N LEU A 222 27.64 3.56 -28.16
CA LEU A 222 28.18 4.21 -26.97
C LEU A 222 29.70 4.30 -27.05
N SER A 223 30.25 5.41 -26.56
CA SER A 223 31.70 5.51 -26.36
C SER A 223 32.17 4.39 -25.43
N PRO A 224 33.42 3.91 -25.51
CA PRO A 224 33.93 2.87 -24.60
C PRO A 224 33.73 3.22 -23.12
N LYS A 225 33.84 4.52 -22.79
CA LYS A 225 33.61 5.04 -21.45
C LYS A 225 32.13 4.96 -21.04
N ASP A 226 31.22 5.35 -21.92
CA ASP A 226 29.79 5.36 -21.62
C ASP A 226 29.21 3.94 -21.61
N SER A 227 29.72 3.07 -22.48
CA SER A 227 29.44 1.63 -22.46
C SER A 227 29.87 1.01 -21.12
N PHE A 228 31.09 1.30 -20.64
CA PHE A 228 31.52 0.85 -19.32
C PHE A 228 30.64 1.40 -18.19
N ASN A 229 30.32 2.69 -18.20
CA ASN A 229 29.47 3.31 -17.18
C ASN A 229 28.05 2.72 -17.18
N TYR A 230 27.48 2.50 -18.37
CA TYR A 230 26.19 1.83 -18.52
C TYR A 230 26.23 0.44 -17.92
N ASN A 231 27.22 -0.37 -18.29
CA ASN A 231 27.36 -1.74 -17.79
C ASN A 231 27.52 -1.80 -16.27
N PHE A 232 28.34 -0.90 -15.70
CA PHE A 232 28.55 -0.80 -14.26
C PHE A 232 27.26 -0.45 -13.52
N ILE A 233 26.53 0.55 -13.99
CA ILE A 233 25.31 1.03 -13.33
C ILE A 233 24.15 0.06 -13.54
N LYS A 234 24.05 -0.57 -14.73
CA LYS A 234 23.04 -1.60 -14.98
C LYS A 234 23.30 -2.85 -14.14
N TYR A 235 24.55 -3.21 -13.89
CA TYR A 235 24.86 -4.27 -12.94
C TYR A 235 24.40 -3.92 -11.51
N LEU A 236 24.64 -2.68 -11.05
CA LEU A 236 24.15 -2.20 -9.76
C LEU A 236 22.62 -2.22 -9.67
N ASP A 237 21.92 -1.78 -10.72
CA ASP A 237 20.46 -1.82 -10.84
C ASP A 237 19.92 -3.24 -10.62
N LEU A 238 20.47 -4.23 -11.34
CA LEU A 238 20.08 -5.63 -11.22
C LEU A 238 20.39 -6.21 -9.82
N ARG A 239 21.48 -5.78 -9.17
CA ARG A 239 21.81 -6.20 -7.80
C ARG A 239 20.85 -5.58 -6.78
N LEU A 240 20.46 -4.32 -6.95
CA LEU A 240 19.47 -3.69 -6.07
C LEU A 240 18.11 -4.34 -6.18
N THR A 241 17.68 -4.71 -7.39
CA THR A 241 16.44 -5.45 -7.64
C THR A 241 16.47 -6.87 -7.08
N GLU A 242 17.63 -7.53 -7.09
CA GLU A 242 17.78 -8.86 -6.49
C GLU A 242 17.72 -8.86 -4.96
N ILE A 243 18.22 -7.79 -4.33
CA ILE A 243 18.33 -7.68 -2.87
C ILE A 243 17.08 -7.06 -2.23
N TYR A 244 16.44 -6.09 -2.89
CA TYR A 244 15.32 -5.29 -2.35
C TYR A 244 14.15 -5.17 -3.31
#